data_AF-A0A1F5VDQ9-F1
#
_entry.id   AF-A0A1F5VDQ9-F1
#
_cell.length_a   1.000
_cell.length_b   1.000
_cell.length_c   1.000
_cell.angle_alpha   90.00
_cell.angle_beta   90.00
_cell.angle_gamma   90.00
#
_symmetry.space_group_name_H-M   'P 1'
#
loop_
_entity.id
_entity.type
_entity.pdbx_description
1 polymer ?
#
loop_
_entity_poly.entity_id
_entity_poly.type
_entity_poly.pdbx_seq_one_letter_code
_entity_poly.pdbx_strand_id
1 'polypeptide(L)'
;MGWNIHQNPYNFVRSYERIVDKAGKVNESNLRMHSCLEGHNGYVECELINKTPLFTGGVAGRKNQFLRINDRLVILSTSLKGMIRSFIEALTGSCLSNNFIDGRLTFRKPENWKFQTGKVKHVPEFPGDHGEIVLSASKASQQEHKNNKGTILFDYEARIEYENIMNRCFIYDLNDKKKPDDKNKKLIAGMSVYFQEENGYAVYLSAIPSPRIFYRRTIGSRIFLPLEYEERLNEFLRCSKKNPCTSCALFGYVDGNENAMGKVAFSHAIMRDGERYSMEKIELKAAGIPQPGACNMYLSIMGEMDKVRDYDGNMILNETGKVRGNQDIYEKICLRGRKYYWHANASIPSILKEQQLSIERSKGLVPLITLEVLKSQNYFVFKVYFKNCTDFELGLLLYALMLEENMHYKIGAAKYAGFGTIKINVNNLFIENLAMKYRSINTAYIEKKSEEIPALIEKFKKQCERSTEKEFDKIPAVEDLRIIMDITRSPHKVGYEAISDRRHSWYRTNKNMPLPSLKDQ
;
A
#
# COMPACT_ATOMS: atom_id res chain seq x y z
N MET A 1 -30.88 -12.64 -15.20
CA MET A 1 -30.33 -13.00 -13.87
C MET A 1 -29.36 -11.90 -13.45
N GLY A 2 -29.81 -10.95 -12.63
CA GLY A 2 -28.99 -9.84 -12.17
C GLY A 2 -27.99 -10.34 -11.13
N TRP A 3 -26.71 -10.38 -11.49
CA TRP A 3 -25.66 -10.69 -10.53
C TRP A 3 -25.66 -9.58 -9.46
N ASN A 4 -25.94 -9.95 -8.20
CA ASN A 4 -25.60 -9.13 -7.03
C ASN A 4 -24.06 -9.14 -6.90
N ILE A 5 -23.34 -8.47 -7.80
CA ILE A 5 -21.88 -8.42 -7.78
C ILE A 5 -21.49 -7.45 -6.67
N HIS A 6 -20.94 -7.97 -5.57
CA HIS A 6 -20.21 -7.13 -4.64
C HIS A 6 -19.00 -6.56 -5.39
N GLN A 7 -18.92 -5.23 -5.51
CA GLN A 7 -17.77 -4.61 -6.14
C GLN A 7 -16.62 -4.53 -5.13
N ASN A 8 -15.41 -4.82 -5.61
CA ASN A 8 -14.18 -4.75 -4.82
C ASN A 8 -14.10 -3.39 -4.11
N PRO A 9 -13.77 -3.32 -2.80
CA PRO A 9 -13.88 -2.07 -2.06
C PRO A 9 -12.84 -1.00 -2.40
N TYR A 10 -12.03 -1.23 -3.43
CA TYR A 10 -11.01 -0.32 -3.90
C TYR A 10 -10.85 -0.43 -5.41
N ASN A 11 -10.28 0.61 -6.01
CA ASN A 11 -9.72 0.59 -7.36
C ASN A 11 -8.30 1.21 -7.35
N PHE A 12 -7.72 1.42 -8.52
CA PHE A 12 -6.35 1.91 -8.68
C PHE A 12 -6.30 3.24 -9.42
N VAL A 13 -5.52 4.18 -8.89
CA VAL A 13 -5.14 5.42 -9.57
C VAL A 13 -3.92 5.13 -10.43
N ARG A 14 -4.05 5.25 -11.75
CA ARG A 14 -2.96 5.07 -12.71
C ARG A 14 -1.83 6.04 -12.40
N SER A 15 -0.60 5.53 -12.43
CA SER A 15 0.59 6.32 -12.06
C SER A 15 1.64 6.36 -13.16
N TYR A 16 1.26 6.14 -14.42
CA TYR A 16 2.20 5.98 -15.55
C TYR A 16 2.87 7.29 -16.02
N GLU A 17 2.32 8.44 -15.61
CA GLU A 17 2.83 9.76 -15.95
C GLU A 17 3.30 10.48 -14.69
N ARG A 18 4.61 10.73 -14.59
CA ARG A 18 5.15 11.62 -13.57
C ARG A 18 4.97 13.06 -14.00
N ILE A 19 4.69 13.91 -13.02
CA ILE A 19 4.77 15.36 -13.20
C ILE A 19 6.26 15.74 -13.11
N VAL A 20 6.94 15.81 -14.25
CA VAL A 20 8.37 16.15 -14.44
C VAL A 20 8.52 17.45 -15.23
N ASP A 21 9.70 18.09 -15.23
CA ASP A 21 9.91 19.20 -16.18
C ASP A 21 10.07 18.73 -17.64
N LYS A 22 10.19 19.70 -18.55
CA LYS A 22 10.43 19.47 -19.99
C LYS A 22 11.70 18.66 -20.30
N ALA A 23 12.64 18.55 -19.35
CA ALA A 23 13.87 17.77 -19.52
C ALA A 23 13.72 16.32 -19.02
N GLY A 24 12.50 15.89 -18.66
CA GLY A 24 12.22 14.56 -18.15
C GLY A 24 12.78 14.32 -16.74
N LYS A 25 13.35 15.34 -16.08
CA LYS A 25 13.87 15.21 -14.72
C LYS A 25 12.80 15.65 -13.72
N VAL A 26 12.83 15.05 -12.53
CA VAL A 26 12.18 15.68 -11.38
C VAL A 26 12.89 17.01 -11.19
N ASN A 27 12.21 18.09 -11.54
CA ASN A 27 12.85 19.39 -11.70
C ASN A 27 13.55 19.83 -10.42
N GLU A 28 14.88 19.82 -10.42
CA GLU A 28 15.70 20.30 -9.30
C GLU A 28 15.36 21.77 -8.97
N SER A 29 14.96 22.58 -9.94
CA SER A 29 14.53 23.97 -9.69
C SER A 29 13.17 24.10 -9.00
N ASN A 30 12.31 23.06 -9.06
CA ASN A 30 11.06 23.01 -8.31
C ASN A 30 11.23 22.46 -6.89
N LEU A 31 12.37 21.81 -6.62
CA LEU A 31 12.69 21.13 -5.36
C LEU A 31 13.83 21.85 -4.64
N ARG A 32 13.50 22.85 -3.84
CA ARG A 32 14.53 23.54 -3.04
C ARG A 32 14.98 22.70 -1.86
N MET A 33 16.28 22.44 -1.72
CA MET A 33 16.83 21.83 -0.51
C MET A 33 16.80 22.83 0.67
N HIS A 34 16.83 22.31 1.90
CA HIS A 34 16.87 23.13 3.13
C HIS A 34 18.10 24.05 3.25
N SER A 35 19.08 23.95 2.34
CA SER A 35 20.29 24.76 2.31
C SER A 35 20.07 26.21 1.86
N CYS A 36 18.95 26.53 1.21
CA CYS A 36 18.62 27.90 0.77
C CYS A 36 17.18 28.27 1.18
N LEU A 37 17.00 29.26 2.06
CA LEU A 37 15.69 29.72 2.58
C LEU A 37 15.01 30.74 1.65
N GLU A 38 14.71 30.32 0.43
CA GLU A 38 14.08 31.19 -0.59
C GLU A 38 12.60 30.83 -0.84
N GLY A 39 12.11 29.74 -0.27
CA GLY A 39 10.70 29.34 -0.33
C GLY A 39 9.85 29.90 0.81
N HIS A 40 8.55 29.65 0.74
CA HIS A 40 7.58 30.03 1.75
C HIS A 40 7.75 29.20 3.03
N ASN A 41 7.64 29.87 4.17
CA ASN A 41 7.56 29.26 5.50
C ASN A 41 6.24 29.68 6.13
N GLY A 42 5.60 28.80 6.89
CA GLY A 42 4.28 29.13 7.42
C GLY A 42 3.51 27.94 7.95
N TYR A 43 2.21 28.16 8.14
CA TYR A 43 1.28 27.10 8.46
C TYR A 43 -0.10 27.34 7.85
N VAL A 44 -0.82 26.24 7.63
CA VAL A 44 -2.23 26.21 7.22
C VAL A 44 -3.05 25.75 8.41
N GLU A 45 -4.13 26.46 8.72
CA GLU A 45 -5.14 26.01 9.67
C GLU A 45 -6.24 25.26 8.93
N CYS A 46 -6.52 24.04 9.38
CA CYS A 46 -7.47 23.16 8.72
C CYS A 46 -8.54 22.68 9.69
N GLU A 47 -9.76 22.57 9.17
CA GLU A 47 -10.87 21.87 9.80
C GLU A 47 -11.14 20.56 9.05
N LEU A 48 -11.36 19.48 9.78
CA LEU A 48 -11.70 18.16 9.27
C LEU A 48 -13.06 17.78 9.83
N ILE A 49 -13.97 17.37 8.94
CA ILE A 49 -15.26 16.78 9.32
C ILE A 49 -15.33 15.33 8.86
N ASN A 50 -15.77 14.43 9.74
CA ASN A 50 -16.00 13.03 9.34
C ASN A 50 -17.43 12.84 8.80
N LYS A 51 -17.57 12.65 7.48
CA LYS A 51 -18.87 12.48 6.82
C LYS A 51 -19.48 11.10 7.07
N THR A 52 -18.65 10.11 7.33
CA THR A 52 -19.06 8.77 7.75
C THR A 52 -18.39 8.43 9.08
N PRO A 53 -18.88 7.40 9.80
CA PRO A 53 -18.27 7.00 11.05
C PRO A 53 -16.80 6.70 10.92
N LEU A 54 -16.05 7.06 11.96
CA LEU A 54 -14.61 6.98 11.97
C LEU A 54 -14.15 5.90 12.94
N PHE A 55 -13.34 5.00 12.40
CA PHE A 55 -12.78 3.85 13.11
C PHE A 55 -11.27 4.09 13.23
N THR A 56 -10.75 4.38 14.41
CA THR A 56 -9.31 4.48 14.61
C THR A 56 -8.85 3.38 15.56
N GLY A 57 -7.70 2.78 15.24
CA GLY A 57 -7.06 1.83 16.15
C GLY A 57 -6.15 2.57 17.10
N GLY A 58 -6.27 2.32 18.40
CA GLY A 58 -5.38 2.91 19.39
C GLY A 58 -3.94 2.41 19.29
N VAL A 59 -3.05 3.06 20.03
CA VAL A 59 -1.62 2.72 20.09
C VAL A 59 -1.42 1.40 20.87
N ALA A 60 -0.27 0.74 20.68
CA ALA A 60 0.13 -0.52 21.32
C ALA A 60 -0.46 -0.71 22.74
N GLY A 61 -1.23 -1.80 22.93
CA GLY A 61 -1.92 -2.11 24.18
C GLY A 61 -3.42 -1.76 24.21
N ARG A 62 -3.90 -0.81 23.40
CA ARG A 62 -5.32 -0.43 23.28
C ARG A 62 -5.79 -0.32 21.83
N LYS A 63 -5.50 -1.35 21.03
CA LYS A 63 -5.71 -1.36 19.56
C LYS A 63 -7.15 -1.07 19.10
N ASN A 64 -8.14 -1.17 19.98
CA ASN A 64 -9.57 -1.08 19.64
C ASN A 64 -10.25 0.20 20.15
N GLN A 65 -9.51 1.15 20.74
CA GLN A 65 -10.06 2.40 21.28
C GLN A 65 -9.60 3.61 20.47
N PHE A 66 -10.47 4.62 20.41
CA PHE A 66 -10.16 5.92 19.82
C PHE A 66 -9.17 6.67 20.72
N LEU A 67 -8.11 7.22 20.12
CA LEU A 67 -7.08 7.93 20.86
C LEU A 67 -7.62 9.21 21.49
N ARG A 68 -7.19 9.49 22.72
CA ARG A 68 -7.51 10.72 23.45
C ARG A 68 -6.25 11.40 23.95
N ILE A 69 -6.22 12.73 23.88
CA ILE A 69 -5.19 13.58 24.51
C ILE A 69 -5.94 14.64 25.32
N ASN A 70 -5.65 14.73 26.62
CA ASN A 70 -6.38 15.61 27.56
C ASN A 70 -7.90 15.45 27.42
N ASP A 71 -8.37 14.20 27.43
CA ASP A 71 -9.78 13.78 27.27
C ASP A 71 -10.49 14.16 25.96
N ARG A 72 -9.78 14.75 25.00
CA ARG A 72 -10.33 15.04 23.66
C ARG A 72 -9.98 13.95 22.68
N LEU A 73 -10.92 13.58 21.81
CA LEU A 73 -10.67 12.64 20.71
C LEU A 73 -9.63 13.22 19.73
N VAL A 74 -8.71 12.37 19.29
CA VAL A 74 -7.59 12.77 18.44
C VAL A 74 -7.42 11.85 17.24
N ILE A 75 -7.25 12.45 16.06
CA ILE A 75 -6.70 11.78 14.88
C ILE A 75 -5.21 12.05 14.83
N LEU A 76 -4.42 10.98 14.77
CA LEU A 76 -2.96 11.06 14.76
C LEU A 76 -2.42 11.84 13.55
N SER A 77 -1.41 12.67 13.80
CA SER A 77 -0.71 13.44 12.76
C SER A 77 -0.07 12.54 11.70
N THR A 78 0.42 11.37 12.10
CA THR A 78 0.98 10.36 11.19
C THR A 78 -0.07 9.81 10.23
N SER A 79 -1.31 9.62 10.68
CA SER A 79 -2.42 9.18 9.83
C SER A 79 -2.84 10.26 8.82
N LEU A 80 -2.90 11.53 9.26
CA LEU A 80 -3.16 12.68 8.37
C LEU A 80 -2.04 12.84 7.34
N LYS A 81 -0.79 12.86 7.81
CA LYS A 81 0.41 12.95 6.95
C LYS A 81 0.43 11.83 5.92
N GLY A 82 0.20 10.58 6.34
CA GLY A 82 0.18 9.43 5.44
C GLY A 82 -0.93 9.48 4.39
N MET A 83 -2.11 9.98 4.76
CA MET A 83 -3.26 10.15 3.87
C MET A 83 -2.99 11.21 2.79
N ILE A 84 -2.55 12.41 3.19
CA ILE A 84 -2.21 13.49 2.25
C ILE A 84 -1.00 13.10 1.40
N ARG A 85 0.02 12.47 2.00
CA ARG A 85 1.17 11.92 1.27
C ARG A 85 0.73 10.94 0.19
N SER A 86 -0.15 9.99 0.51
CA SER A 86 -0.64 9.01 -0.47
C SER A 86 -1.27 9.71 -1.67
N PHE A 87 -2.12 10.71 -1.43
CA PHE A 87 -2.74 11.51 -2.50
C PHE A 87 -1.72 12.21 -3.39
N ILE A 88 -0.78 12.93 -2.78
CA ILE A 88 0.29 13.59 -3.53
C ILE A 88 1.13 12.56 -4.30
N GLU A 89 1.39 11.39 -3.71
CA GLU A 89 2.12 10.34 -4.40
C GLU A 89 1.40 9.81 -5.65
N ALA A 90 0.07 9.72 -5.59
CA ALA A 90 -0.76 9.28 -6.72
C ALA A 90 -0.89 10.36 -7.78
N LEU A 91 -1.16 11.60 -7.36
CA LEU A 91 -1.31 12.74 -8.25
C LEU A 91 -0.02 13.04 -9.04
N THR A 92 1.14 12.90 -8.40
CA THR A 92 2.44 13.29 -9.00
C THR A 92 3.21 12.14 -9.64
N GLY A 93 2.74 10.89 -9.53
CA GLY A 93 3.50 9.71 -9.97
C GLY A 93 4.78 9.49 -9.14
N SER A 94 4.79 9.91 -7.86
CA SER A 94 5.95 9.75 -6.97
C SER A 94 6.32 8.27 -6.77
N CYS A 95 7.54 8.00 -6.24
CA CYS A 95 8.04 6.64 -6.03
C CYS A 95 7.13 5.80 -5.10
N LEU A 96 7.11 4.48 -5.31
CA LEU A 96 6.33 3.55 -4.47
C LEU A 96 7.10 3.27 -3.17
N SER A 97 6.66 3.89 -2.08
CA SER A 97 7.22 3.71 -0.74
C SER A 97 6.69 2.42 -0.11
N ASN A 98 7.10 1.23 -0.58
CA ASN A 98 6.76 -0.03 0.09
C ASN A 98 7.84 -1.11 -0.04
N ASN A 99 7.82 -2.00 0.96
CA ASN A 99 8.71 -3.12 1.25
C ASN A 99 8.83 -4.16 0.12
N PHE A 100 9.50 -3.80 -0.97
CA PHE A 100 9.91 -4.76 -1.98
C PHE A 100 11.31 -5.28 -1.63
N ILE A 101 11.43 -6.60 -1.48
CA ILE A 101 12.70 -7.26 -1.17
C ILE A 101 13.51 -7.25 -2.47
N ASP A 102 14.58 -6.44 -2.55
CA ASP A 102 15.37 -6.29 -3.78
C ASP A 102 14.50 -5.92 -5.01
N GLY A 103 13.44 -5.15 -4.76
CA GLY A 103 12.44 -4.84 -5.79
C GLY A 103 11.53 -6.01 -6.18
N ARG A 104 11.70 -7.24 -5.70
CA ARG A 104 10.86 -8.40 -6.07
C ARG A 104 9.62 -8.56 -5.18
N LEU A 105 8.51 -8.98 -5.78
CA LEU A 105 7.39 -9.53 -5.03
C LEU A 105 7.73 -10.93 -4.51
N THR A 106 7.20 -11.26 -3.33
CA THR A 106 7.25 -12.62 -2.78
C THR A 106 5.85 -13.12 -2.54
N PHE A 107 5.64 -14.41 -2.68
CA PHE A 107 4.40 -15.05 -2.27
C PHE A 107 4.67 -16.30 -1.44
N ARG A 108 3.78 -16.56 -0.49
CA ARG A 108 3.77 -17.83 0.24
C ARG A 108 3.22 -18.90 -0.71
N LYS A 109 3.89 -20.05 -0.79
CA LYS A 109 3.37 -21.19 -1.55
C LYS A 109 1.95 -21.56 -1.05
N PRO A 110 1.03 -21.93 -1.96
CA PRO A 110 -0.35 -22.22 -1.59
C PRO A 110 -0.47 -23.49 -0.73
N GLU A 111 -1.51 -23.56 0.12
CA GLU A 111 -1.76 -24.62 1.13
C GLU A 111 -1.99 -26.02 0.54
N ASN A 112 -2.31 -26.13 -0.75
CA ASN A 112 -2.53 -27.39 -1.45
C ASN A 112 -1.24 -28.15 -1.75
N TRP A 113 -0.08 -27.57 -1.50
CA TRP A 113 1.20 -28.26 -1.57
C TRP A 113 1.48 -28.97 -0.25
N LYS A 114 1.61 -30.29 -0.29
CA LYS A 114 1.95 -31.12 0.87
C LYS A 114 3.45 -30.95 1.18
N PHE A 115 3.78 -29.88 1.89
CA PHE A 115 5.14 -29.72 2.40
C PHE A 115 5.43 -30.78 3.44
N GLN A 116 6.54 -31.46 3.25
CA GLN A 116 7.13 -32.29 4.28
C GLN A 116 8.18 -31.47 5.03
N THR A 117 8.48 -31.91 6.24
CA THR A 117 9.54 -31.33 7.06
C THR A 117 10.57 -32.40 7.32
N GLY A 118 11.83 -32.01 7.35
CA GLY A 118 12.89 -32.92 7.72
C GLY A 118 14.13 -32.19 8.19
N LYS A 119 15.07 -32.95 8.72
CA LYS A 119 16.39 -32.47 9.14
C LYS A 119 17.41 -32.90 8.09
N VAL A 120 18.13 -31.94 7.54
CA VAL A 120 19.24 -32.20 6.60
C VAL A 120 20.28 -33.03 7.33
N LYS A 121 20.63 -34.20 6.80
CA LYS A 121 21.67 -35.08 7.32
C LYS A 121 22.96 -34.92 6.53
N HIS A 122 22.86 -34.85 5.20
CA HIS A 122 23.99 -34.63 4.31
C HIS A 122 23.66 -33.52 3.31
N VAL A 123 24.66 -32.70 2.99
CA VAL A 123 24.56 -31.58 2.05
C VAL A 123 25.44 -31.90 0.86
N PRO A 124 24.92 -31.91 -0.38
CA PRO A 124 25.69 -32.29 -1.55
C PRO A 124 26.74 -31.23 -1.87
N GLU A 125 27.97 -31.63 -2.20
CA GLU A 125 29.10 -30.71 -2.37
C GLU A 125 29.40 -30.30 -3.83
N PHE A 126 29.02 -31.12 -4.81
CA PHE A 126 29.29 -30.90 -6.23
C PHE A 126 28.12 -31.39 -7.12
N PRO A 127 28.02 -30.93 -8.39
CA PRO A 127 26.98 -31.40 -9.32
C PRO A 127 27.01 -32.91 -9.50
N GLY A 128 25.85 -33.58 -9.37
CA GLY A 128 25.72 -35.04 -9.40
C GLY A 128 25.83 -35.74 -8.03
N ASP A 129 26.13 -34.98 -6.96
CA ASP A 129 26.04 -35.45 -5.58
C ASP A 129 24.60 -35.29 -5.03
N HIS A 130 24.23 -36.15 -4.08
CA HIS A 130 22.88 -36.17 -3.49
C HIS A 130 22.95 -35.92 -1.98
N GLY A 131 22.22 -34.88 -1.54
CA GLY A 131 21.95 -34.64 -0.14
C GLY A 131 20.91 -35.57 0.43
N GLU A 132 20.90 -35.71 1.76
CA GLU A 132 19.94 -36.53 2.50
C GLU A 132 19.15 -35.68 3.48
N ILE A 133 17.83 -35.86 3.52
CA ILE A 133 16.93 -35.27 4.52
C ILE A 133 16.23 -36.40 5.26
N VAL A 134 16.33 -36.38 6.59
CA VAL A 134 15.62 -37.31 7.47
C VAL A 134 14.27 -36.68 7.81
N LEU A 135 13.17 -37.36 7.43
CA LEU A 135 11.81 -36.87 7.68
C LEU A 135 11.55 -36.68 9.17
N SER A 136 10.95 -35.55 9.55
CA SER A 136 10.42 -35.33 10.89
C SER A 136 9.01 -35.90 11.00
N ALA A 137 8.73 -36.63 12.09
CA ALA A 137 7.37 -37.07 12.40
C ALA A 137 6.46 -35.83 12.50
N SER A 138 5.41 -35.79 11.68
CA SER A 138 4.47 -34.66 11.70
C SER A 138 3.76 -34.62 13.06
N LYS A 139 3.52 -33.42 13.62
CA LYS A 139 2.71 -33.24 14.83
C LYS A 139 1.23 -33.63 14.64
N ALA A 140 0.82 -34.05 13.45
CA ALA A 140 -0.54 -34.49 13.14
C ALA A 140 -0.77 -36.01 13.35
N SER A 141 0.25 -36.77 13.74
CA SER A 141 0.16 -38.22 13.96
C SER A 141 0.84 -38.63 15.28
N GLN A 142 0.40 -38.04 16.40
CA GLN A 142 0.72 -38.54 17.75
C GLN A 142 -0.31 -39.56 18.23
N GLN A 143 -0.72 -40.47 17.35
CA GLN A 143 -1.25 -41.78 17.71
C GLN A 143 -0.95 -42.68 16.51
N GLU A 144 -0.22 -43.76 16.79
CA GLU A 144 0.05 -44.88 15.88
C GLU A 144 1.02 -44.62 14.71
N HIS A 145 2.32 -44.74 15.00
CA HIS A 145 3.22 -45.76 14.41
C HIS A 145 4.68 -45.37 14.71
N LYS A 146 5.31 -46.13 15.61
CA LYS A 146 6.76 -46.19 15.74
C LYS A 146 7.33 -46.93 14.51
N ASN A 147 8.47 -46.46 14.03
CA ASN A 147 9.38 -47.11 13.07
C ASN A 147 9.07 -46.95 11.57
N ASN A 148 9.36 -45.77 11.02
CA ASN A 148 10.22 -45.62 9.82
C ASN A 148 10.53 -44.13 9.61
N LYS A 149 11.73 -43.69 9.97
CA LYS A 149 12.23 -42.37 9.57
C LYS A 149 12.69 -42.49 8.12
N GLY A 150 11.79 -42.28 7.17
CA GLY A 150 12.15 -42.21 5.76
C GLY A 150 13.26 -41.18 5.54
N THR A 151 14.20 -41.49 4.64
CA THR A 151 15.18 -40.53 4.14
C THR A 151 14.78 -40.18 2.71
N ILE A 152 14.84 -38.90 2.36
CA ILE A 152 14.60 -38.41 1.01
C ILE A 152 15.85 -37.70 0.50
N LEU A 153 16.17 -37.91 -0.77
CA LEU A 153 17.35 -37.33 -1.43
C LEU A 153 17.03 -35.97 -2.04
N PHE A 154 18.01 -35.09 -2.16
CA PHE A 154 17.90 -33.85 -2.93
C PHE A 154 19.20 -33.57 -3.68
N ASP A 155 19.11 -32.96 -4.85
CA ASP A 155 20.28 -32.74 -5.69
C ASP A 155 21.05 -31.46 -5.34
N TYR A 156 22.28 -31.38 -5.84
CA TYR A 156 23.13 -30.20 -5.72
C TYR A 156 22.44 -28.91 -6.21
N GLU A 157 21.66 -28.98 -7.28
CA GLU A 157 20.91 -27.85 -7.83
C GLU A 157 19.86 -27.34 -6.83
N ALA A 158 19.21 -28.23 -6.09
CA ALA A 158 18.23 -27.86 -5.07
C ALA A 158 18.90 -27.17 -3.87
N ARG A 159 20.13 -27.57 -3.51
CA ARG A 159 20.97 -26.83 -2.55
C ARG A 159 21.29 -25.43 -3.07
N ILE A 160 21.77 -25.30 -4.30
CA ILE A 160 22.14 -24.00 -4.88
C ILE A 160 20.91 -23.08 -4.97
N GLU A 161 19.75 -23.62 -5.31
CA GLU A 161 18.50 -22.87 -5.29
C GLU A 161 18.17 -22.35 -3.88
N TYR A 162 18.26 -23.21 -2.86
CA TYR A 162 18.08 -22.81 -1.46
C TYR A 162 19.02 -21.66 -1.06
N GLU A 163 20.32 -21.80 -1.31
CA GLU A 163 21.32 -20.80 -0.90
C GLU A 163 21.12 -19.48 -1.66
N ASN A 164 20.78 -19.54 -2.95
CA ASN A 164 20.43 -18.36 -3.74
C ASN A 164 19.18 -17.66 -3.21
N ILE A 165 18.16 -18.41 -2.82
CA ILE A 165 16.93 -17.87 -2.21
C ILE A 165 17.28 -17.24 -0.86
N MET A 166 18.02 -17.91 0.01
CA MET A 166 18.35 -17.40 1.35
C MET A 166 19.25 -16.16 1.29
N ASN A 167 20.26 -16.15 0.42
CA ASN A 167 21.09 -14.96 0.19
C ASN A 167 20.28 -13.75 -0.29
N ARG A 168 19.18 -13.98 -1.03
CA ARG A 168 18.26 -12.92 -1.48
C ARG A 168 17.20 -12.54 -0.43
N CYS A 169 16.75 -13.49 0.41
CA CYS A 169 15.80 -13.28 1.51
C CYS A 169 16.36 -12.39 2.63
N PHE A 170 17.65 -12.53 2.93
CA PHE A 170 18.24 -12.11 4.20
C PHE A 170 18.39 -10.60 4.40
N ILE A 171 17.99 -9.79 3.42
CA ILE A 171 18.19 -8.34 3.50
C ILE A 171 17.15 -7.67 4.41
N TYR A 172 15.88 -8.11 4.54
CA TYR A 172 14.89 -7.35 5.33
C TYR A 172 13.65 -8.14 5.81
N ASP A 173 13.77 -9.02 6.82
CA ASP A 173 12.57 -9.46 7.56
C ASP A 173 12.17 -8.38 8.59
N LEU A 174 11.52 -7.32 8.11
CA LEU A 174 11.19 -6.10 8.88
C LEU A 174 10.13 -6.29 9.99
N ASN A 175 9.63 -7.50 10.21
CA ASN A 175 8.67 -7.78 11.28
C ASN A 175 9.26 -8.57 12.45
N ASP A 176 10.49 -9.08 12.33
CA ASP A 176 11.15 -9.76 13.44
C ASP A 176 12.33 -8.90 13.92
N LYS A 177 12.25 -8.40 15.16
CA LYS A 177 13.31 -7.57 15.78
C LYS A 177 14.62 -8.34 16.01
N LYS A 178 14.70 -9.59 15.60
CA LYS A 178 15.92 -10.41 15.62
C LYS A 178 16.49 -10.45 14.21
N LYS A 179 17.69 -9.87 14.02
CA LYS A 179 18.55 -10.25 12.89
C LYS A 179 18.66 -11.79 12.91
N PRO A 180 18.19 -12.52 11.89
CA PRO A 180 18.40 -13.95 11.87
C PRO A 180 19.90 -14.22 11.72
N ASP A 181 20.36 -15.33 12.31
CA ASP A 181 21.77 -15.71 12.39
C ASP A 181 22.34 -15.96 10.98
N ASP A 182 23.57 -15.49 10.69
CA ASP A 182 24.27 -15.67 9.40
C ASP A 182 24.36 -17.16 8.96
N LYS A 183 24.16 -18.07 9.91
CA LYS A 183 24.17 -19.53 9.75
C LYS A 183 23.09 -20.07 8.80
N ASN A 184 22.01 -19.33 8.52
CA ASN A 184 20.94 -19.82 7.64
C ASN A 184 21.14 -19.47 6.14
N LYS A 185 22.23 -18.79 5.76
CA LYS A 185 22.55 -18.45 4.37
C LYS A 185 23.01 -19.67 3.55
N LYS A 186 23.66 -20.62 4.21
CA LYS A 186 24.09 -21.89 3.62
C LYS A 186 23.22 -23.01 4.14
N LEU A 187 22.98 -24.02 3.30
CA LEU A 187 22.36 -25.24 3.78
C LEU A 187 23.42 -26.01 4.56
N ILE A 188 23.19 -26.26 5.87
CA ILE A 188 24.13 -27.04 6.69
C ILE A 188 23.46 -28.29 7.23
N ALA A 189 24.26 -29.33 7.43
CA ALA A 189 23.82 -30.54 8.10
C ALA A 189 23.27 -30.18 9.50
N GLY A 190 22.13 -30.78 9.83
CA GLY A 190 21.39 -30.54 11.05
C GLY A 190 20.31 -29.46 10.97
N MET A 191 20.19 -28.71 9.86
CA MET A 191 19.11 -27.75 9.68
C MET A 191 17.76 -28.42 9.46
N SER A 192 16.70 -27.84 10.02
CA SER A 192 15.33 -28.21 9.69
C SER A 192 14.84 -27.42 8.48
N VAL A 193 14.30 -28.13 7.49
CA VAL A 193 13.84 -27.58 6.22
C VAL A 193 12.42 -28.04 5.89
N TYR A 194 11.69 -27.17 5.20
CA TYR A 194 10.52 -27.55 4.41
C TYR A 194 10.98 -27.93 3.00
N PHE A 195 10.36 -28.95 2.42
CA PHE A 195 10.56 -29.33 1.02
C PHE A 195 9.28 -29.99 0.49
N GLN A 196 9.22 -30.17 -0.82
CA GLN A 196 8.21 -30.99 -1.47
C GLN A 196 8.88 -32.21 -2.08
N GLU A 197 8.21 -33.35 -2.02
CA GLU A 197 8.63 -34.54 -2.73
C GLU A 197 8.06 -34.53 -4.15
N GLU A 198 8.94 -34.59 -5.16
CA GLU A 198 8.61 -34.82 -6.56
C GLU A 198 9.47 -35.99 -7.06
N ASN A 199 8.83 -37.04 -7.60
CA ASN A 199 9.51 -38.23 -8.13
C ASN A 199 10.50 -38.89 -7.13
N GLY A 200 10.23 -38.85 -5.83
CA GLY A 200 11.09 -39.41 -4.78
C GLY A 200 12.28 -38.52 -4.37
N TYR A 201 12.37 -37.30 -4.90
CA TYR A 201 13.38 -36.31 -4.54
C TYR A 201 12.75 -35.10 -3.83
N ALA A 202 13.47 -34.56 -2.87
CA ALA A 202 13.14 -33.32 -2.19
C ALA A 202 13.54 -32.13 -3.07
N VAL A 203 12.53 -31.41 -3.54
CA VAL A 203 12.65 -30.19 -4.32
C VAL A 203 12.10 -29.00 -3.52
N TYR A 204 12.52 -27.78 -3.90
CA TYR A 204 12.10 -26.52 -3.28
C TYR A 204 12.35 -26.43 -1.76
N LEU A 205 13.59 -26.66 -1.36
CA LEU A 205 14.07 -26.53 0.02
C LEU A 205 13.83 -25.09 0.56
N SER A 206 13.41 -24.96 1.82
CA SER A 206 13.27 -23.66 2.48
C SER A 206 13.44 -23.74 4.01
N ALA A 207 13.96 -22.67 4.62
CA ALA A 207 14.15 -22.56 6.05
C ALA A 207 12.82 -22.35 6.81
N ILE A 208 12.72 -22.93 8.00
CA ILE A 208 11.62 -22.64 8.95
C ILE A 208 11.85 -21.22 9.51
N PRO A 209 10.91 -20.26 9.37
CA PRO A 209 9.45 -20.43 9.36
C PRO A 209 8.69 -19.88 8.13
N SER A 210 9.31 -19.69 6.95
CA SER A 210 8.55 -19.14 5.81
C SER A 210 9.05 -19.59 4.43
N PRO A 211 8.46 -20.66 3.83
CA PRO A 211 8.63 -20.94 2.42
C PRO A 211 7.98 -19.82 1.59
N ARG A 212 8.80 -18.85 1.16
CA ARG A 212 8.43 -17.82 0.20
C ARG A 212 9.07 -18.14 -1.14
N ILE A 213 8.28 -18.10 -2.21
CA ILE A 213 8.82 -18.05 -3.57
C ILE A 213 9.03 -16.59 -3.94
N PHE A 214 10.16 -16.35 -4.60
CA PHE A 214 10.43 -15.10 -5.30
C PHE A 214 9.94 -15.24 -6.71
N TYR A 215 9.16 -14.26 -7.16
CA TYR A 215 8.94 -14.16 -8.59
C TYR A 215 10.27 -13.90 -9.32
N ARG A 216 10.36 -14.30 -10.59
CA ARG A 216 11.63 -14.26 -11.34
C ARG A 216 12.11 -12.83 -11.55
N ARG A 217 11.16 -11.93 -11.79
CA ARG A 217 11.40 -10.53 -12.15
C ARG A 217 11.34 -9.60 -10.92
N THR A 218 11.81 -8.37 -11.03
CA THR A 218 11.66 -7.32 -10.01
C THR A 218 10.57 -6.33 -10.46
N ILE A 219 9.95 -5.62 -9.52
CA ILE A 219 9.02 -4.50 -9.74
C ILE A 219 9.70 -3.34 -10.51
N GLY A 220 11.03 -3.42 -10.70
CA GLY A 220 11.81 -2.49 -11.51
C GLY A 220 12.46 -3.12 -12.74
N SER A 221 12.23 -4.39 -13.08
CA SER A 221 12.83 -5.02 -14.27
C SER A 221 11.82 -5.05 -15.40
N ARG A 222 12.01 -4.28 -16.49
CA ARG A 222 11.40 -4.36 -17.84
C ARG A 222 9.90 -4.73 -17.99
N ILE A 223 9.16 -4.90 -16.90
CA ILE A 223 7.76 -5.34 -16.84
C ILE A 223 6.84 -4.15 -16.79
N PHE A 224 7.29 -2.98 -16.34
CA PHE A 224 6.36 -1.91 -15.93
C PHE A 224 6.14 -0.85 -16.98
N LEU A 225 6.89 -0.91 -18.08
CA LEU A 225 7.01 0.15 -19.06
C LEU A 225 7.40 -0.48 -20.42
N PRO A 226 6.73 -0.11 -21.53
CA PRO A 226 7.12 -0.48 -22.88
C PRO A 226 8.58 -0.11 -23.14
N LEU A 227 9.25 -0.76 -24.11
CA LEU A 227 10.64 -0.46 -24.49
C LEU A 227 10.91 1.03 -24.78
N GLU A 228 9.89 1.77 -25.21
CA GLU A 228 9.93 3.23 -25.43
C GLU A 228 10.14 4.05 -24.14
N TYR A 229 10.05 3.42 -22.97
CA TYR A 229 10.12 4.02 -21.63
C TYR A 229 11.27 3.42 -20.78
N GLU A 230 12.28 2.80 -21.39
CA GLU A 230 13.44 2.24 -20.68
C GLU A 230 14.14 3.28 -19.77
N GLU A 231 14.11 4.57 -20.12
CA GLU A 231 14.66 5.65 -19.29
C GLU A 231 13.88 5.85 -17.96
N ARG A 232 12.58 5.52 -17.92
CA ARG A 232 11.71 5.71 -16.74
C ARG A 232 11.73 4.56 -15.74
N LEU A 233 12.45 3.46 -16.01
CA LEU A 233 12.65 2.36 -15.04
C LEU A 233 13.28 2.88 -13.73
N ASN A 234 14.14 3.89 -13.83
CA ASN A 234 14.74 4.57 -12.67
C ASN A 234 13.78 5.50 -11.91
N GLU A 235 12.62 5.81 -12.47
CA GLU A 235 11.68 6.78 -11.91
C GLU A 235 10.64 6.13 -10.96
N PHE A 236 10.29 4.86 -11.15
CA PHE A 236 9.49 4.13 -10.15
C PHE A 236 10.34 3.55 -9.02
N LEU A 237 11.65 3.49 -9.22
CA LEU A 237 12.63 3.10 -8.21
C LEU A 237 12.72 4.13 -7.08
N ARG A 238 13.33 3.69 -5.97
CA ARG A 238 13.40 4.47 -4.73
C ARG A 238 14.15 5.77 -4.95
N CYS A 239 13.66 6.83 -4.32
CA CYS A 239 14.34 8.12 -4.34
C CYS A 239 15.67 8.04 -3.59
N SER A 240 16.68 8.74 -4.09
CA SER A 240 17.94 8.96 -3.37
C SER A 240 17.98 10.35 -2.75
N LYS A 241 18.98 10.59 -1.89
CA LYS A 241 19.13 11.92 -1.23
C LYS A 241 19.35 13.05 -2.25
N LYS A 242 19.95 12.73 -3.38
CA LYS A 242 20.27 13.68 -4.44
C LYS A 242 19.08 13.98 -5.36
N ASN A 243 18.13 13.06 -5.49
CA ASN A 243 17.00 13.21 -6.41
C ASN A 243 15.69 12.70 -5.79
N PRO A 244 15.12 13.43 -4.81
CA PRO A 244 13.84 13.07 -4.23
C PRO A 244 12.68 13.39 -5.18
N CYS A 245 11.69 12.51 -5.30
CA CYS A 245 10.42 12.84 -5.94
C CYS A 245 9.64 13.89 -5.13
N THR A 246 8.63 14.51 -5.75
CA THR A 246 7.79 15.54 -5.14
C THR A 246 7.27 15.17 -3.75
N SER A 247 6.75 13.93 -3.59
CA SER A 247 6.30 13.45 -2.27
C SER A 247 7.45 13.29 -1.27
N CYS A 248 8.57 12.71 -1.67
CA CYS A 248 9.72 12.52 -0.80
C CYS A 248 10.35 13.86 -0.37
N ALA A 249 10.35 14.87 -1.23
CA ALA A 249 10.81 16.22 -0.90
C ALA A 249 9.88 16.89 0.13
N LEU A 250 8.57 16.81 -0.06
CA LEU A 250 7.59 17.38 0.86
C LEU A 250 7.56 16.67 2.21
N PHE A 251 7.48 15.33 2.21
CA PHE A 251 7.19 14.55 3.41
C PHE A 251 8.42 13.90 4.06
N GLY A 252 9.56 13.90 3.36
CA GLY A 252 10.79 13.21 3.76
C GLY A 252 10.74 11.71 3.46
N TYR A 253 11.85 11.01 3.67
CA TYR A 253 11.90 9.55 3.61
C TYR A 253 13.08 9.01 4.43
N VAL A 254 13.02 7.71 4.73
CA VAL A 254 14.11 6.94 5.35
C VAL A 254 14.24 5.65 4.54
N ASP A 255 15.45 5.35 4.09
CA ASP A 255 15.77 4.10 3.41
C ASP A 255 17.16 3.59 3.83
N GLY A 256 17.18 2.56 4.66
CA GLY A 256 18.42 2.03 5.25
C GLY A 256 19.21 3.14 5.96
N ASN A 257 20.39 3.46 5.44
CA ASN A 257 21.25 4.54 5.95
C ASN A 257 20.99 5.90 5.28
N GLU A 258 20.19 5.96 4.21
CA GLU A 258 19.80 7.22 3.58
C GLU A 258 18.54 7.79 4.23
N ASN A 259 18.50 9.10 4.41
CA ASN A 259 17.32 9.81 4.86
C ASN A 259 17.32 11.24 4.33
N ALA A 260 16.12 11.79 4.18
CA ALA A 260 15.92 13.20 3.88
C ALA A 260 14.76 13.75 4.72
N MET A 261 14.97 14.92 5.32
CA MET A 261 13.95 15.64 6.08
C MET A 261 12.95 16.29 5.14
N GLY A 262 11.66 16.03 5.35
CA GLY A 262 10.58 16.68 4.62
C GLY A 262 10.43 18.16 4.99
N LYS A 263 9.67 18.88 4.17
CA LYS A 263 9.30 20.28 4.35
C LYS A 263 8.04 20.49 5.17
N VAL A 264 7.21 19.46 5.34
CA VAL A 264 5.92 19.58 6.04
C VAL A 264 5.84 18.78 7.33
N ALA A 265 5.16 19.35 8.32
CA ALA A 265 4.82 18.72 9.59
C ALA A 265 3.33 18.92 9.90
N PHE A 266 2.73 17.95 10.56
CA PHE A 266 1.30 17.95 10.89
C PHE A 266 1.14 17.94 12.41
N SER A 267 0.27 18.79 12.93
CA SER A 267 -0.24 18.59 14.29
C SER A 267 -1.20 17.40 14.31
N HIS A 268 -1.49 16.92 15.51
CA HIS A 268 -2.66 16.07 15.72
C HIS A 268 -3.92 16.85 15.35
N ALA A 269 -4.93 16.18 14.78
CA ALA A 269 -6.25 16.77 14.69
C ALA A 269 -7.03 16.47 15.96
N ILE A 270 -7.36 17.54 16.66
CA ILE A 270 -8.02 17.50 17.97
C ILE A 270 -9.47 17.88 17.75
N MET A 271 -10.38 17.13 18.34
CA MET A 271 -11.80 17.43 18.25
C MET A 271 -12.08 18.84 18.77
N ARG A 272 -12.91 19.58 18.04
CA ARG A 272 -13.24 20.98 18.33
C ARG A 272 -13.95 21.09 19.68
N ASP A 273 -13.73 22.21 20.35
CA ASP A 273 -14.36 22.49 21.64
C ASP A 273 -15.88 22.58 21.53
N GLY A 274 -16.58 22.02 22.53
CA GLY A 274 -18.04 22.02 22.61
C GLY A 274 -18.74 20.97 21.72
N GLU A 275 -18.00 20.19 20.93
CA GLU A 275 -18.57 19.12 20.12
C GLU A 275 -19.19 18.02 20.99
N ARG A 276 -20.50 17.79 20.82
CA ARG A 276 -21.17 16.62 21.39
C ARG A 276 -21.00 15.46 20.42
N TYR A 277 -20.24 14.46 20.84
CA TYR A 277 -20.02 13.26 20.05
C TYR A 277 -20.70 12.05 20.68
N SER A 278 -21.00 11.07 19.84
CA SER A 278 -21.52 9.77 20.25
C SER A 278 -20.55 8.70 19.79
N MET A 279 -20.15 7.84 20.73
CA MET A 279 -19.34 6.66 20.46
C MET A 279 -20.20 5.42 20.62
N GLU A 280 -19.95 4.40 19.81
CA GLU A 280 -20.49 3.06 19.99
C GLU A 280 -19.40 2.02 19.73
N LYS A 281 -19.58 0.81 20.28
CA LYS A 281 -18.72 -0.31 19.95
C LYS A 281 -19.39 -1.13 18.86
N ILE A 282 -18.70 -1.28 17.74
CA ILE A 282 -19.18 -2.06 16.60
C ILE A 282 -18.23 -3.22 16.38
N GLU A 283 -18.81 -4.40 16.13
CA GLU A 283 -18.06 -5.56 15.67
C GLU A 283 -18.10 -5.60 14.15
N LEU A 284 -16.93 -5.47 13.52
CA LEU A 284 -16.79 -5.61 12.09
C LEU A 284 -16.10 -6.91 11.75
N LYS A 285 -16.51 -7.53 10.64
CA LYS A 285 -15.76 -8.62 10.03
C LYS A 285 -14.31 -8.17 9.73
N ALA A 286 -13.34 -8.96 10.18
CA ALA A 286 -11.95 -8.76 9.80
C ALA A 286 -11.81 -9.01 8.29
N ALA A 287 -11.49 -7.96 7.55
CA ALA A 287 -11.37 -8.04 6.11
C ALA A 287 -9.99 -8.54 5.68
N GLY A 288 -9.98 -9.53 4.78
CA GLY A 288 -8.78 -9.96 4.07
C GLY A 288 -8.41 -8.94 3.01
N ILE A 289 -7.28 -8.25 3.20
CA ILE A 289 -6.65 -7.48 2.12
C ILE A 289 -5.89 -8.48 1.23
N PRO A 290 -5.93 -8.34 -0.12
CA PRO A 290 -5.11 -9.15 -1.00
C PRO A 290 -3.66 -9.13 -0.52
N GLN A 291 -3.14 -10.32 -0.25
CA GLN A 291 -1.78 -10.50 0.26
C GLN A 291 -0.78 -10.42 -0.90
N PRO A 292 0.53 -10.29 -0.65
CA PRO A 292 1.56 -10.29 -1.70
C PRO A 292 1.44 -11.44 -2.73
N GLY A 293 0.85 -12.58 -2.34
CA GLY A 293 0.55 -13.69 -3.26
C GLY A 293 -0.69 -13.54 -4.15
N ALA A 294 -1.37 -12.40 -4.10
CA ALA A 294 -2.42 -12.00 -5.03
C ALA A 294 -1.91 -10.86 -5.94
N CYS A 295 -0.66 -10.95 -6.40
CA CYS A 295 0.01 -9.94 -7.23
C CYS A 295 -0.79 -9.60 -8.50
N ASN A 296 -1.55 -10.57 -9.01
CA ASN A 296 -2.44 -10.45 -10.15
C ASN A 296 -3.50 -9.35 -9.98
N MET A 297 -3.92 -9.05 -8.75
CA MET A 297 -4.85 -7.94 -8.45
C MET A 297 -4.20 -6.57 -8.61
N TYR A 298 -2.87 -6.51 -8.72
CA TYR A 298 -2.09 -5.28 -8.83
C TYR A 298 -1.47 -5.09 -10.22
N LEU A 299 -1.64 -6.07 -11.12
CA LEU A 299 -1.03 -6.07 -12.46
C LEU A 299 -2.11 -6.03 -13.55
N SER A 300 -1.79 -5.39 -14.67
CA SER A 300 -2.62 -5.28 -15.88
C SER A 300 -1.77 -5.29 -17.14
N ILE A 301 -2.41 -5.24 -18.31
CA ILE A 301 -1.76 -4.99 -19.61
C ILE A 301 -2.05 -3.57 -20.07
N MET A 302 -1.04 -2.86 -20.56
CA MET A 302 -1.19 -1.58 -21.23
C MET A 302 -2.15 -1.70 -22.41
N GLY A 303 -3.20 -0.87 -22.43
CA GLY A 303 -4.27 -0.92 -23.42
C GLY A 303 -5.36 -1.98 -23.14
N GLU A 304 -5.14 -2.93 -22.23
CA GLU A 304 -6.08 -4.01 -21.92
C GLU A 304 -6.15 -4.23 -20.39
N MET A 305 -6.66 -3.22 -19.68
CA MET A 305 -6.58 -3.16 -18.21
C MET A 305 -7.39 -4.26 -17.50
N ASP A 306 -8.34 -4.90 -18.19
CA ASP A 306 -9.19 -5.94 -17.61
C ASP A 306 -8.49 -7.31 -17.60
N LYS A 307 -7.39 -7.49 -18.35
CA LYS A 307 -6.71 -8.78 -18.41
C LYS A 307 -5.84 -9.03 -17.17
N VAL A 308 -6.04 -10.17 -16.52
CA VAL A 308 -5.30 -10.59 -15.32
C VAL A 308 -4.07 -11.43 -15.69
N ARG A 309 -2.93 -11.16 -15.04
CA ARG A 309 -1.65 -11.86 -15.25
C ARG A 309 -1.01 -12.20 -13.92
N ASP A 310 -0.20 -13.25 -13.89
CA ASP A 310 0.77 -13.39 -12.80
C ASP A 310 1.91 -12.38 -12.97
N TYR A 311 2.78 -12.30 -11.97
CA TYR A 311 3.88 -11.35 -11.99
C TYR A 311 5.01 -11.76 -12.94
N ASP A 312 5.12 -13.03 -13.31
CA ASP A 312 6.06 -13.45 -14.35
C ASP A 312 5.53 -13.14 -15.77
N GLY A 313 4.25 -12.76 -15.87
CA GLY A 313 3.56 -12.27 -17.05
C GLY A 313 2.74 -13.29 -17.80
N ASN A 314 2.50 -14.45 -17.20
CA ASN A 314 1.69 -15.49 -17.82
C ASN A 314 0.19 -15.15 -17.70
N MET A 315 -0.55 -15.50 -18.74
CA MET A 315 -2.01 -15.62 -18.69
C MET A 315 -2.38 -16.67 -17.65
N ILE A 316 -3.16 -16.28 -16.63
CA ILE A 316 -3.73 -17.26 -15.72
C ILE A 316 -5.13 -17.58 -16.24
N LEU A 317 -5.26 -18.70 -16.94
CA LEU A 317 -6.55 -19.35 -17.10
C LEU A 317 -6.38 -20.83 -16.75
N ASN A 318 -7.31 -21.33 -15.93
CA ASN A 318 -7.50 -22.69 -15.40
C ASN A 318 -6.76 -23.03 -14.08
N GLU A 319 -7.40 -23.86 -13.24
CA GLU A 319 -6.91 -24.35 -11.93
C GLU A 319 -5.60 -25.15 -12.01
N THR A 320 -5.22 -25.59 -13.21
CA THR A 320 -4.01 -26.38 -13.50
C THR A 320 -2.86 -25.57 -14.11
N GLY A 321 -3.02 -24.25 -14.26
CA GLY A 321 -1.90 -23.30 -14.30
C GLY A 321 -0.89 -23.41 -15.44
N LYS A 322 -1.32 -23.53 -16.72
CA LYS A 322 -0.45 -23.18 -17.87
C LYS A 322 -1.20 -22.63 -19.08
N VAL A 323 -0.79 -21.43 -19.52
CA VAL A 323 -0.75 -21.03 -20.93
C VAL A 323 0.62 -20.36 -21.16
N ARG A 324 1.40 -20.84 -22.13
CA ARG A 324 2.60 -20.13 -22.62
C ARG A 324 2.13 -18.95 -23.47
N GLY A 325 2.33 -17.73 -22.98
CA GLY A 325 2.18 -16.53 -23.81
C GLY A 325 3.37 -16.35 -24.76
N ASN A 326 3.14 -15.72 -25.91
CA ASN A 326 4.20 -15.21 -26.78
C ASN A 326 5.15 -14.28 -25.99
N GLN A 327 6.45 -14.29 -26.30
CA GLN A 327 7.41 -13.41 -25.60
C GLN A 327 7.04 -11.91 -25.66
N ASP A 328 6.29 -11.49 -26.67
CA ASP A 328 5.91 -10.09 -26.89
C ASP A 328 4.92 -9.53 -25.84
N ILE A 329 4.19 -10.38 -25.11
CA ILE A 329 3.22 -9.88 -24.11
C ILE A 329 3.88 -9.41 -22.81
N TYR A 330 5.12 -9.84 -22.54
CA TYR A 330 5.83 -9.49 -21.31
C TYR A 330 6.23 -8.02 -21.24
N GLU A 331 6.34 -7.35 -22.39
CA GLU A 331 6.70 -5.93 -22.52
C GLU A 331 5.52 -4.98 -22.27
N LYS A 332 4.29 -5.52 -22.24
CA LYS A 332 3.06 -4.73 -22.10
C LYS A 332 2.43 -4.82 -20.72
N ILE A 333 3.02 -5.56 -19.79
CA ILE A 333 2.49 -5.64 -18.42
C ILE A 333 2.72 -4.29 -17.72
N CYS A 334 1.94 -3.99 -16.68
CA CYS A 334 2.15 -2.80 -15.86
C CYS A 334 1.45 -2.93 -14.49
N LEU A 335 1.85 -2.09 -13.52
CA LEU A 335 1.08 -1.94 -12.28
C LEU A 335 -0.22 -1.21 -12.57
N ARG A 336 -1.36 -1.71 -12.07
CA ARG A 336 -2.65 -1.01 -12.17
C ARG A 336 -2.60 0.41 -11.61
N GLY A 337 -1.73 0.64 -10.62
CA GLY A 337 -1.51 1.94 -10.01
C GLY A 337 -1.50 1.88 -8.49
N ARG A 338 -1.88 2.98 -7.84
CA ARG A 338 -1.99 3.08 -6.38
C ARG A 338 -3.39 2.74 -5.92
N LYS A 339 -3.50 1.86 -4.92
CA LYS A 339 -4.78 1.39 -4.40
C LYS A 339 -5.52 2.47 -3.60
N TYR A 340 -6.75 2.79 -3.99
CA TYR A 340 -7.65 3.72 -3.30
C TYR A 340 -9.00 3.08 -3.00
N TYR A 341 -9.52 3.29 -1.80
CA TYR A 341 -10.80 2.71 -1.36
C TYR A 341 -11.97 3.59 -1.77
N TRP A 342 -13.05 2.96 -2.23
CA TRP A 342 -14.32 3.62 -2.51
C TRP A 342 -14.99 4.13 -1.24
N HIS A 343 -15.88 5.12 -1.38
CA HIS A 343 -16.72 5.58 -0.28
C HIS A 343 -17.96 4.70 -0.14
N ALA A 344 -18.48 4.54 1.08
CA ALA A 344 -19.78 3.91 1.26
C ALA A 344 -20.88 4.92 0.90
N ASN A 345 -21.82 4.49 0.06
CA ASN A 345 -23.10 5.16 -0.14
C ASN A 345 -24.20 4.57 0.77
N ALA A 346 -23.85 3.56 1.58
CA ALA A 346 -24.75 2.81 2.43
C ALA A 346 -24.64 3.24 3.91
N SER A 347 -25.76 3.20 4.63
CA SER A 347 -25.80 3.50 6.07
C SER A 347 -25.15 2.39 6.90
N ILE A 348 -24.65 2.71 8.10
CA ILE A 348 -24.07 1.69 9.01
C ILE A 348 -25.00 0.50 9.23
N PRO A 349 -26.32 0.69 9.47
CA PRO A 349 -27.22 -0.42 9.74
C PRO A 349 -27.34 -1.42 8.59
N SER A 350 -27.28 -0.99 7.33
CA SER A 350 -27.35 -1.92 6.20
C SER A 350 -26.08 -2.77 6.09
N ILE A 351 -24.91 -2.16 6.31
CA ILE A 351 -23.63 -2.86 6.33
C ILE A 351 -23.56 -3.86 7.49
N LEU A 352 -24.04 -3.50 8.69
CA LEU A 352 -24.07 -4.40 9.84
C LEU A 352 -25.07 -5.55 9.65
N LYS A 353 -26.24 -5.27 9.06
CA LYS A 353 -27.24 -6.30 8.76
C LYS A 353 -26.71 -7.34 7.75
N GLU A 354 -26.03 -6.90 6.70
CA GLU A 354 -25.37 -7.80 5.74
C GLU A 354 -24.24 -8.61 6.40
N GLN A 355 -23.46 -7.98 7.29
CA GLN A 355 -22.43 -8.69 8.05
C GLN A 355 -23.03 -9.77 8.95
N GLN A 356 -24.11 -9.47 9.67
CA GLN A 356 -24.79 -10.43 10.54
C GLN A 356 -25.30 -11.63 9.75
N LEU A 357 -25.94 -11.41 8.59
CA LEU A 357 -26.34 -12.47 7.66
C LEU A 357 -25.14 -13.31 7.18
N SER A 358 -23.98 -12.69 6.95
CA SER A 358 -22.77 -13.40 6.55
C SER A 358 -22.15 -14.24 7.68
N ILE A 359 -22.24 -13.77 8.93
CA ILE A 359 -21.76 -14.47 10.13
C ILE A 359 -22.62 -15.72 10.38
N GLU A 360 -23.95 -15.57 10.28
CA GLU A 360 -24.92 -16.66 10.39
C GLU A 360 -24.65 -17.75 9.33
N ARG A 361 -24.43 -17.35 8.07
CA ARG A 361 -24.09 -18.28 6.97
C ARG A 361 -22.76 -19.03 7.17
N SER A 362 -21.82 -18.43 7.91
CA SER A 362 -20.49 -18.98 8.13
C SER A 362 -20.36 -19.72 9.48
N LYS A 363 -21.49 -20.03 10.15
CA LYS A 363 -21.53 -20.75 11.44
C LYS A 363 -20.59 -20.18 12.51
N GLY A 364 -20.36 -18.86 12.52
CA GLY A 364 -19.51 -18.20 13.51
C GLY A 364 -17.99 -18.36 13.34
N LEU A 365 -17.48 -18.94 12.25
CA LEU A 365 -16.04 -19.08 11.99
C LEU A 365 -15.36 -17.80 11.45
N VAL A 366 -16.08 -16.68 11.46
CA VAL A 366 -15.60 -15.40 10.92
C VAL A 366 -14.91 -14.60 12.02
N PRO A 367 -13.61 -14.25 11.89
CA PRO A 367 -12.95 -13.39 12.86
C PRO A 367 -13.57 -11.99 12.86
N LEU A 368 -14.02 -11.55 14.04
CA LEU A 368 -14.56 -10.22 14.26
C LEU A 368 -13.52 -9.33 14.93
N ILE A 369 -13.59 -8.02 14.65
CA ILE A 369 -12.81 -6.98 15.31
C ILE A 369 -13.81 -6.01 15.93
N THR A 370 -13.83 -5.95 17.25
CA THR A 370 -14.58 -4.94 17.99
C THR A 370 -13.81 -3.62 17.97
N LEU A 371 -14.43 -2.55 17.47
CA LEU A 371 -13.81 -1.22 17.36
C LEU A 371 -14.69 -0.18 18.04
N GLU A 372 -14.06 0.79 18.71
CA GLU A 372 -14.72 2.03 19.12
C GLU A 372 -14.95 2.92 17.90
N VAL A 373 -16.19 3.36 17.72
CA VAL A 373 -16.65 4.06 16.51
C VAL A 373 -17.17 5.42 16.91
N LEU A 374 -16.59 6.45 16.29
CA LEU A 374 -17.13 7.80 16.33
C LEU A 374 -18.19 7.94 15.24
N LYS A 375 -19.42 8.35 15.60
CA LYS A 375 -20.49 8.63 14.62
C LYS A 375 -20.08 9.73 13.63
N SER A 376 -20.83 9.95 12.56
CA SER A 376 -20.54 11.02 11.59
C SER A 376 -20.75 12.43 12.17
N GLN A 377 -20.29 13.43 11.43
CA GLN A 377 -20.55 14.87 11.63
C GLN A 377 -19.84 15.50 12.84
N ASN A 378 -18.63 15.06 13.17
CA ASN A 378 -17.79 15.69 14.19
C ASN A 378 -16.64 16.45 13.53
N TYR A 379 -16.26 17.54 14.19
CA TYR A 379 -15.25 18.48 13.69
C TYR A 379 -13.94 18.34 14.47
N PHE A 380 -12.83 18.35 13.74
CA PHE A 380 -11.48 18.32 14.26
C PHE A 380 -10.68 19.47 13.66
N VAL A 381 -9.78 20.06 14.45
CA VAL A 381 -8.91 21.15 14.01
C VAL A 381 -7.45 20.70 14.07
N PHE A 382 -6.68 21.04 13.05
CA PHE A 382 -5.26 20.76 12.97
C PHE A 382 -4.51 21.82 12.18
N LYS A 383 -3.18 21.82 12.30
CA LYS A 383 -2.27 22.70 11.59
C LYS A 383 -1.30 21.90 10.73
N VAL A 384 -1.04 22.40 9.54
CA VAL A 384 0.02 21.90 8.65
C VAL A 384 1.10 22.96 8.55
N TYR A 385 2.25 22.69 9.14
CA TYR A 385 3.42 23.56 9.07
C TYR A 385 4.24 23.21 7.83
N PHE A 386 4.72 24.23 7.14
CA PHE A 386 5.58 24.08 5.97
C PHE A 386 6.80 24.99 6.07
N LYS A 387 7.94 24.49 5.59
CA LYS A 387 9.20 25.22 5.57
C LYS A 387 9.84 25.11 4.20
N ASN A 388 10.27 26.26 3.69
CA ASN A 388 10.99 26.39 2.43
C ASN A 388 10.27 25.72 1.24
N CYS A 389 8.94 25.88 1.17
CA CYS A 389 8.14 25.38 0.06
C CYS A 389 8.17 26.34 -1.12
N THR A 390 8.41 25.85 -2.33
CA THR A 390 8.22 26.65 -3.55
C THR A 390 6.74 26.99 -3.77
N ASP A 391 6.43 27.96 -4.65
CA ASP A 391 5.05 28.23 -5.09
C ASP A 391 4.34 26.95 -5.56
N PHE A 392 5.06 26.10 -6.31
CA PHE A 392 4.56 24.81 -6.79
C PHE A 392 4.24 23.85 -5.64
N GLU A 393 5.18 23.67 -4.71
CA GLU A 393 5.00 22.78 -3.55
C GLU A 393 3.87 23.24 -2.63
N LEU A 394 3.76 24.55 -2.40
CA LEU A 394 2.68 25.13 -1.60
C LEU A 394 1.33 25.01 -2.30
N GLY A 395 1.25 25.28 -3.61
CA GLY A 395 0.04 25.08 -4.40
C GLY A 395 -0.43 23.62 -4.42
N LEU A 396 0.50 22.67 -4.56
CA LEU A 396 0.22 21.23 -4.47
C LEU A 396 -0.29 20.83 -3.07
N LEU A 397 0.35 21.33 -2.01
CA LEU A 397 -0.08 21.07 -0.64
C LEU A 397 -1.49 21.62 -0.38
N LEU A 398 -1.76 22.85 -0.84
CA LEU A 398 -3.07 23.50 -0.72
C LEU A 398 -4.14 22.74 -1.50
N TYR A 399 -3.87 22.31 -2.74
CA TYR A 399 -4.79 21.46 -3.51
C TYR A 399 -5.08 20.14 -2.79
N ALA A 400 -4.06 19.51 -2.19
CA ALA A 400 -4.26 18.29 -1.42
C ALA A 400 -5.05 18.53 -0.12
N LEU A 401 -5.01 19.73 0.48
CA LEU A 401 -5.82 20.07 1.66
C LEU A 401 -7.23 20.54 1.30
N MET A 402 -7.42 21.13 0.11
CA MET A 402 -8.68 21.68 -0.40
C MET A 402 -9.12 20.93 -1.66
N LEU A 403 -9.66 19.73 -1.46
CA LEU A 403 -10.22 18.95 -2.55
C LEU A 403 -11.52 19.57 -3.09
N GLU A 404 -11.82 19.27 -4.35
CA GLU A 404 -13.06 19.62 -5.02
C GLU A 404 -14.30 19.14 -4.25
N GLU A 405 -15.46 19.78 -4.47
CA GLU A 405 -16.66 19.65 -3.64
C GLU A 405 -17.06 18.19 -3.33
N ASN A 406 -17.11 17.33 -4.35
CA ASN A 406 -17.51 15.94 -4.19
C ASN A 406 -16.38 15.00 -3.75
N MET A 407 -15.13 15.45 -3.84
CA MET A 407 -13.96 14.64 -3.48
C MET A 407 -13.74 14.60 -1.96
N HIS A 408 -13.55 13.38 -1.45
CA HIS A 408 -13.37 13.12 -0.03
C HIS A 408 -12.18 12.19 0.22
N TYR A 409 -11.63 12.27 1.44
CA TYR A 409 -10.54 11.40 1.85
C TYR A 409 -11.03 10.17 2.63
N LYS A 410 -10.19 9.13 2.67
CA LYS A 410 -10.37 7.90 3.46
C LYS A 410 -9.31 7.76 4.55
N ILE A 411 -9.74 7.71 5.81
CA ILE A 411 -8.86 7.47 6.98
C ILE A 411 -9.45 6.39 7.91
N GLY A 412 -8.62 5.79 8.75
CA GLY A 412 -9.06 4.81 9.74
C GLY A 412 -8.98 3.34 9.31
N ALA A 413 -9.45 2.45 10.17
CA ALA A 413 -9.31 1.00 10.07
C ALA A 413 -10.36 0.34 9.16
N ALA A 414 -11.56 0.95 9.03
CA ALA A 414 -12.69 0.39 8.30
C ALA A 414 -12.82 0.90 6.85
N LYS A 415 -11.72 1.33 6.22
CA LYS A 415 -11.72 1.79 4.80
C LYS A 415 -12.28 0.74 3.85
N TYR A 416 -11.98 -0.53 4.13
CA TYR A 416 -12.47 -1.67 3.35
C TYR A 416 -13.98 -1.85 3.38
N ALA A 417 -14.64 -1.33 4.41
CA ALA A 417 -16.09 -1.35 4.55
C ALA A 417 -16.72 -0.04 4.04
N GLY A 418 -15.93 0.82 3.38
CA GLY A 418 -16.40 2.09 2.87
C GLY A 418 -16.63 3.16 3.94
N PHE A 419 -16.16 2.99 5.17
CA PHE A 419 -16.22 4.03 6.23
C PHE A 419 -14.97 4.91 6.29
N GLY A 420 -14.93 5.86 7.23
CA GLY A 420 -13.80 6.76 7.42
C GLY A 420 -13.65 7.83 6.34
N THR A 421 -14.75 8.15 5.65
CA THR A 421 -14.86 9.32 4.77
C THR A 421 -14.77 10.61 5.59
N ILE A 422 -13.87 11.49 5.19
CA ILE A 422 -13.67 12.81 5.78
C ILE A 422 -13.62 13.89 4.67
N LYS A 423 -13.91 15.13 5.05
CA LYS A 423 -13.66 16.34 4.24
C LYS A 423 -12.71 17.23 5.03
N ILE A 424 -11.76 17.85 4.35
CA ILE A 424 -10.87 18.86 4.93
C ILE A 424 -11.19 20.19 4.27
N ASN A 425 -11.26 21.23 5.10
CA ASN A 425 -11.37 22.61 4.68
C ASN A 425 -10.16 23.37 5.22
N VAL A 426 -9.66 24.32 4.44
CA VAL A 426 -8.65 25.27 4.91
C VAL A 426 -9.38 26.51 5.40
N ASN A 427 -9.10 26.88 6.65
CA ASN A 427 -9.66 28.08 7.26
C ASN A 427 -8.79 29.28 6.87
N ASN A 428 -7.50 29.19 7.20
CA ASN A 428 -6.55 30.29 7.08
C ASN A 428 -5.19 29.79 6.60
N LEU A 429 -4.47 30.61 5.84
CA LEU A 429 -3.07 30.40 5.45
C LEU A 429 -2.20 31.52 6.04
N PHE A 430 -1.18 31.15 6.81
CA PHE A 430 -0.24 32.09 7.42
C PHE A 430 1.15 31.90 6.82
N ILE A 431 1.73 32.96 6.25
CA ILE A 431 3.09 32.96 5.71
C ILE A 431 4.00 33.81 6.60
N GLU A 432 5.17 33.29 6.95
CA GLU A 432 6.18 34.01 7.72
C GLU A 432 6.77 35.18 6.92
N ASN A 433 6.78 36.35 7.54
CA ASN A 433 7.59 37.47 7.09
C ASN A 433 9.01 37.33 7.67
N LEU A 434 9.92 36.74 6.91
CA LEU A 434 11.31 36.51 7.35
C LEU A 434 12.01 37.81 7.77
N ALA A 435 11.79 38.91 7.05
CA ALA A 435 12.40 40.20 7.37
C ALA A 435 11.95 40.71 8.75
N MET A 436 10.66 40.61 9.08
CA MET A 436 10.16 40.98 10.41
C MET A 436 10.55 39.97 11.49
N LYS A 437 10.55 38.68 11.18
CA LYS A 437 10.92 37.59 12.10
C LYS A 437 12.35 37.76 12.64
N TYR A 438 13.29 38.17 11.80
CA TYR A 438 14.67 38.43 12.23
C TYR A 438 14.88 39.84 12.79
N ARG A 439 13.88 40.73 12.71
CA ARG A 439 13.93 42.10 13.25
C ARG A 439 13.18 42.26 14.59
N SER A 440 12.34 41.30 14.99
CA SER A 440 11.54 41.40 16.22
C SER A 440 11.29 40.04 16.87
N ILE A 441 11.09 40.01 18.18
CA ILE A 441 10.77 38.79 18.96
C ILE A 441 9.35 38.28 18.66
N ASN A 442 8.48 39.14 18.11
CA ASN A 442 7.12 38.75 17.75
C ASN A 442 7.10 37.94 16.45
N THR A 443 6.38 36.82 16.45
CA THR A 443 6.11 36.03 15.25
C THR A 443 5.32 36.85 14.24
N ALA A 444 5.99 37.33 13.21
CA ALA A 444 5.38 38.08 12.11
C ALA A 444 4.84 37.12 11.05
N TYR A 445 3.64 36.59 11.30
CA TYR A 445 2.86 35.91 10.26
C TYR A 445 2.02 36.93 9.51
N ILE A 446 2.02 36.81 8.19
CA ILE A 446 1.06 37.48 7.32
C ILE A 446 -0.03 36.47 7.03
N GLU A 447 -1.23 36.75 7.53
CA GLU A 447 -2.42 36.02 7.14
C GLU A 447 -2.73 36.35 5.68
N LYS A 448 -2.82 35.31 4.85
CA LYS A 448 -3.19 35.41 3.44
C LYS A 448 -4.70 35.38 3.33
N LYS A 449 -5.24 36.26 2.49
CA LYS A 449 -6.69 36.29 2.28
C LYS A 449 -7.14 35.03 1.54
N SER A 450 -8.40 34.63 1.75
CA SER A 450 -8.96 33.44 1.12
C SER A 450 -8.88 33.47 -0.41
N GLU A 451 -8.87 34.66 -1.04
CA GLU A 451 -8.78 34.80 -2.50
C GLU A 451 -7.37 34.53 -3.06
N GLU A 452 -6.33 34.57 -2.23
CA GLU A 452 -4.95 34.30 -2.66
C GLU A 452 -4.64 32.79 -2.75
N ILE A 453 -5.40 31.95 -2.04
CA ILE A 453 -5.22 30.49 -2.04
C ILE A 453 -5.53 29.86 -3.41
N PRO A 454 -6.66 30.18 -4.08
CA PRO A 454 -6.94 29.71 -5.43
C PRO A 454 -5.82 30.03 -6.42
N ALA A 455 -5.19 31.21 -6.33
CA ALA A 455 -4.11 31.60 -7.25
C ALA A 455 -2.87 30.70 -7.11
N LEU A 456 -2.51 30.26 -5.90
CA LEU A 456 -1.42 29.30 -5.67
C LEU A 456 -1.75 27.91 -6.23
N ILE A 457 -2.99 27.46 -6.06
CA ILE A 457 -3.47 26.18 -6.61
C ILE A 457 -3.45 26.22 -8.15
N GLU A 458 -3.89 27.32 -8.76
CA GLU A 458 -3.87 27.50 -10.22
C GLU A 458 -2.46 27.55 -10.79
N LYS A 459 -1.49 28.14 -10.09
CA LYS A 459 -0.06 28.05 -10.47
C LYS A 459 0.41 26.60 -10.51
N PHE A 460 0.04 25.80 -9.50
CA PHE A 460 0.35 24.38 -9.46
C PHE A 460 -0.28 23.63 -10.65
N LYS A 461 -1.58 23.80 -10.90
CA LYS A 461 -2.26 23.13 -12.03
C LYS A 461 -1.62 23.47 -13.37
N LYS A 462 -1.36 24.75 -13.64
CA LYS A 462 -0.69 25.19 -14.88
C LYS A 462 0.71 24.60 -15.05
N GLN A 463 1.44 24.37 -13.95
CA GLN A 463 2.72 23.68 -14.02
C GLN A 463 2.53 22.21 -14.44
N CYS A 464 1.55 21.51 -13.86
CA CYS A 464 1.22 20.14 -14.23
C CYS A 464 0.88 20.04 -15.73
N GLU A 465 0.07 20.97 -16.23
CA GLU A 465 -0.33 21.00 -17.64
C GLU A 465 0.86 21.16 -18.59
N ARG A 466 1.79 22.05 -18.24
CA ARG A 466 3.05 22.24 -18.98
C ARG A 466 3.96 21.01 -18.93
N SER A 467 3.93 20.29 -17.82
CA SER A 467 4.75 19.10 -17.57
C SER A 467 4.21 17.87 -18.29
N THR A 468 2.89 17.71 -18.39
CA THR A 468 2.25 16.54 -18.98
C THR A 468 1.76 16.78 -20.41
N GLU A 469 1.81 18.01 -20.90
CA GLU A 469 1.24 18.44 -22.20
C GLU A 469 -0.25 18.09 -22.33
N LYS A 470 -0.98 18.17 -21.21
CA LYS A 470 -2.41 17.85 -21.10
C LYS A 470 -3.08 18.89 -20.23
N GLU A 471 -4.36 19.15 -20.45
CA GLU A 471 -5.20 19.87 -19.48
C GLU A 471 -5.17 19.13 -18.12
N PHE A 472 -5.16 19.87 -17.01
CA PHE A 472 -5.00 19.30 -15.67
C PHE A 472 -6.04 18.19 -15.41
N ASP A 473 -7.26 18.45 -15.85
CA ASP A 473 -8.42 17.59 -15.73
C ASP A 473 -8.35 16.32 -16.58
N LYS A 474 -7.46 16.29 -17.58
CA LYS A 474 -7.23 15.16 -18.50
C LYS A 474 -5.97 14.36 -18.17
N ILE A 475 -5.29 14.72 -17.07
CA ILE A 475 -4.20 13.91 -16.54
C ILE A 475 -4.81 12.61 -15.98
N PRO A 476 -4.35 11.41 -16.39
CA PRO A 476 -4.97 10.14 -16.00
C PRO A 476 -5.11 9.96 -14.48
N ALA A 477 -4.11 10.40 -13.71
CA ALA A 477 -4.14 10.34 -12.25
C ALA A 477 -5.23 11.27 -11.65
N VAL A 478 -5.44 12.45 -12.25
CA VAL A 478 -6.49 13.40 -11.82
C VAL A 478 -7.87 12.84 -12.12
N GLU A 479 -8.08 12.32 -13.33
CA GLU A 479 -9.33 11.65 -13.72
C GLU A 479 -9.67 10.50 -12.77
N ASP A 480 -8.70 9.61 -12.51
CA ASP A 480 -8.90 8.46 -11.63
C ASP A 480 -9.18 8.87 -10.18
N LEU A 481 -8.45 9.86 -9.66
CA LEU A 481 -8.66 10.38 -8.30
C LEU A 481 -10.05 11.00 -8.18
N ARG A 482 -10.49 11.78 -9.17
CA ARG A 482 -11.84 12.36 -9.19
C ARG A 482 -12.91 11.29 -9.20
N ILE A 483 -12.76 10.21 -9.98
CA ILE A 483 -13.73 9.12 -9.98
C ILE A 483 -13.74 8.40 -8.62
N ILE A 484 -12.57 8.00 -8.12
CA ILE A 484 -12.49 7.14 -6.92
C ILE A 484 -12.84 7.88 -5.63
N MET A 485 -12.47 9.15 -5.54
CA MET A 485 -12.67 9.97 -4.33
C MET A 485 -14.00 10.73 -4.34
N ASP A 486 -14.75 10.71 -5.45
CA ASP A 486 -16.09 11.28 -5.52
C ASP A 486 -17.09 10.35 -4.80
N ILE A 487 -17.68 10.88 -3.73
CA ILE A 487 -18.65 10.16 -2.91
C ILE A 487 -19.93 9.80 -3.68
N THR A 488 -20.28 10.58 -4.69
CA THR A 488 -21.49 10.40 -5.52
C THR A 488 -21.32 9.32 -6.58
N ARG A 489 -20.08 9.02 -6.98
CA ARG A 489 -19.73 7.97 -7.94
C ARG A 489 -19.41 6.63 -7.30
N SER A 490 -19.50 6.56 -5.97
CA SER A 490 -19.18 5.34 -5.25
C SER A 490 -20.18 4.23 -5.59
N PRO A 491 -19.70 3.00 -5.84
CA PRO A 491 -20.56 1.88 -6.15
C PRO A 491 -21.64 1.63 -5.08
N HIS A 492 -22.81 1.16 -5.50
CA HIS A 492 -23.92 0.89 -4.58
C HIS A 492 -23.57 -0.16 -3.50
N LYS A 493 -22.71 -1.14 -3.82
CA LYS A 493 -22.27 -2.20 -2.90
C LYS A 493 -20.76 -2.36 -2.93
N VAL A 494 -20.10 -1.74 -1.94
CA VAL A 494 -18.64 -1.75 -1.74
C VAL A 494 -18.32 -2.71 -0.58
N GLY A 495 -17.61 -3.79 -0.85
CA GLY A 495 -17.21 -4.72 0.21
C GLY A 495 -16.51 -5.97 -0.31
N TYR A 496 -15.68 -6.58 0.54
CA TYR A 496 -15.09 -7.87 0.21
C TYR A 496 -16.16 -8.96 0.24
N GLU A 497 -16.23 -9.79 -0.80
CA GLU A 497 -17.14 -10.93 -0.82
C GLU A 497 -16.86 -11.87 0.36
N ALA A 498 -17.90 -12.08 1.17
CA ALA A 498 -17.87 -12.98 2.31
C ALA A 498 -18.19 -14.40 1.83
N ILE A 499 -17.23 -15.08 1.20
CA ILE A 499 -17.43 -16.47 0.79
C ILE A 499 -16.34 -17.34 1.43
N SER A 500 -16.75 -18.09 2.46
CA SER A 500 -16.06 -19.18 3.18
C SER A 500 -15.11 -18.86 4.36
N ASP A 501 -15.00 -19.86 5.24
CA ASP A 501 -14.38 -19.92 6.58
C ASP A 501 -12.88 -19.56 6.66
N ARG A 502 -12.26 -19.12 5.56
CA ARG A 502 -10.83 -18.79 5.54
C ARG A 502 -10.61 -17.38 4.98
N ARG A 503 -9.99 -16.52 5.81
CA ARG A 503 -9.65 -15.08 5.63
C ARG A 503 -9.06 -14.64 4.27
N HIS A 504 -8.72 -15.58 3.39
CA HIS A 504 -8.00 -15.36 2.13
C HIS A 504 -8.52 -16.23 0.97
N SER A 505 -9.53 -17.09 1.16
CA SER A 505 -9.92 -18.07 0.14
C SER A 505 -10.41 -17.36 -1.11
N TRP A 506 -11.25 -16.33 -1.00
CA TRP A 506 -11.79 -15.65 -2.17
C TRP A 506 -10.70 -15.12 -3.10
N TYR A 507 -9.71 -14.40 -2.58
CA TYR A 507 -8.58 -13.92 -3.39
C TYR A 507 -7.70 -15.05 -3.93
N ARG A 508 -7.70 -16.21 -3.28
CA ARG A 508 -6.97 -17.40 -3.71
C ARG A 508 -7.74 -18.22 -4.75
N THR A 509 -9.07 -18.24 -4.71
CA THR A 509 -9.96 -18.97 -5.63
C THR A 509 -10.32 -18.13 -6.85
N ASN A 510 -10.40 -16.81 -6.69
CA ASN A 510 -10.78 -15.84 -7.72
C ASN A 510 -9.58 -15.04 -8.24
N LYS A 511 -8.42 -15.70 -8.39
CA LYS A 511 -7.19 -15.07 -8.91
C LYS A 511 -7.34 -14.56 -10.35
N ASN A 512 -8.36 -15.01 -11.09
CA ASN A 512 -8.54 -14.63 -12.49
C ASN A 512 -9.68 -13.64 -12.69
N MET A 513 -10.35 -13.20 -11.61
CA MET A 513 -11.42 -12.23 -11.73
C MET A 513 -10.84 -10.85 -12.03
N PRO A 514 -11.21 -10.25 -13.18
CA PRO A 514 -10.80 -8.90 -13.51
C PRO A 514 -11.37 -7.93 -12.48
N LEU A 515 -10.59 -6.91 -12.13
CA LEU A 515 -11.14 -5.80 -11.37
C LEU A 515 -11.93 -4.89 -12.31
N PRO A 516 -13.11 -4.38 -11.89
CA PRO A 516 -13.89 -3.45 -12.72
C PRO A 516 -13.04 -2.28 -13.19
N SER A 517 -13.17 -1.92 -14.46
CA SER A 517 -12.48 -0.74 -14.96
C SER A 517 -13.14 0.52 -14.38
N LEU A 518 -12.39 1.62 -14.29
CA LEU A 518 -12.96 2.92 -13.91
C LEU A 518 -13.95 3.45 -14.96
N LYS A 519 -13.97 2.90 -16.18
CA LYS A 519 -14.90 3.29 -17.25
C LYS A 519 -16.27 2.61 -17.13
N ASP A 520 -16.36 1.57 -16.30
CA ASP A 520 -17.61 0.84 -16.03
C ASP A 520 -18.44 1.49 -14.90
N GLN A 521 -18.00 2.64 -14.38
CA GLN A 521 -18.58 3.39 -13.25
C GLN A 521 -18.74 4.87 -13.62
#